data_AF-A0A1F8F672-F1
#
_entry.id   AF-A0A1F8F672-F1
#
_cell.length_a   1.000
_cell.length_b   1.000
_cell.length_c   1.000
_cell.angle_alpha   90.00
_cell.angle_beta   90.00
_cell.angle_gamma   90.00
#
_symmetry.space_group_name_H-M   'P 1'
#
loop_
_entity.id
_entity.type
_entity.pdbx_description
1 polymer ?
#
loop_
_entity_poly.entity_id
_entity_poly.type
_entity_poly.pdbx_seq_one_letter_code
_entity_poly.pdbx_strand_id
1 'polypeptide(L)' 'MPKLPALKPREVIKALEGAGFAFIRQKGSHRIYVKRNLGITVPYHNKDLKVGTLRHIIKQSGLEVREFLKLT' A
#
# COMPACT_ATOMS: atom_id res chain seq x y z
N MET A 1 -11.58 13.99 -8.39
CA MET A 1 -10.67 12.98 -7.78
C MET A 1 -10.86 11.66 -8.50
N PRO A 2 -9.80 10.97 -8.98
CA PRO A 2 -9.95 9.65 -9.57
C PRO A 2 -10.55 8.68 -8.54
N LYS A 3 -11.52 7.87 -8.99
CA LYS A 3 -12.16 6.84 -8.17
C LYS A 3 -11.14 5.73 -7.92
N LEU A 4 -10.83 5.44 -6.65
CA LEU A 4 -9.96 4.34 -6.30
C LEU A 4 -10.74 3.03 -6.40
N PRO A 5 -10.19 1.98 -7.05
CA PRO A 5 -10.80 0.65 -7.02
C PRO A 5 -10.69 0.04 -5.61
N ALA A 6 -11.49 -0.99 -5.35
CA ALA A 6 -11.27 -1.86 -4.21
C ALA A 6 -10.02 -2.72 -4.51
N LEU A 7 -9.04 -2.71 -3.60
CA LEU A 7 -7.81 -3.49 -3.75
C LEU A 7 -7.61 -4.38 -2.53
N LYS A 8 -7.18 -5.61 -2.79
CA LYS A 8 -6.73 -6.52 -1.74
C LYS A 8 -5.37 -6.08 -1.20
N PRO A 9 -5.05 -6.40 0.06
CA PRO A 9 -3.73 -6.13 0.63
C PRO A 9 -2.56 -6.64 -0.21
N ARG A 10 -2.72 -7.76 -0.92
CA ARG A 10 -1.69 -8.34 -1.79
C ARG A 10 -1.34 -7.43 -2.98
N GLU A 11 -2.34 -6.81 -3.60
CA GLU A 11 -2.14 -5.88 -4.73
C GLU A 11 -1.43 -4.61 -4.26
N VAL A 12 -1.82 -4.11 -3.08
CA VAL A 12 -1.17 -2.96 -2.44
C VAL A 12 0.29 -3.25 -2.10
N ILE A 13 0.57 -4.43 -1.55
CA ILE A 13 1.94 -4.87 -1.25
C ILE A 13 2.78 -4.92 -2.51
N LYS A 14 2.27 -5.56 -3.58
CA LYS A 14 2.96 -5.64 -4.86
C LYS A 14 3.27 -4.27 -5.44
N ALA A 15 2.33 -3.33 -5.34
CA ALA A 15 2.54 -1.96 -5.78
C ALA A 15 3.64 -1.24 -4.97
N LEU A 16 3.65 -1.42 -3.64
CA LEU A 16 4.69 -0.86 -2.77
C LEU A 16 6.06 -1.48 -3.05
N GLU A 17 6.15 -2.79 -3.21
CA GLU A 17 7.38 -3.50 -3.56
C GLU A 17 7.91 -3.05 -4.94
N GLY A 18 7.03 -2.94 -5.94
CA GLY A 18 7.37 -2.40 -7.26
C GLY A 18 7.83 -0.94 -7.22
N ALA A 19 7.35 -0.16 -6.26
CA ALA A 19 7.82 1.20 -6.00
C ALA A 19 9.14 1.26 -5.21
N GLY A 20 9.72 0.12 -4.84
CA GLY A 20 10.99 0.00 -4.13
C GLY A 20 10.87 0.05 -2.60
N PHE A 21 9.69 -0.24 -2.03
CA PHE A 21 9.57 -0.49 -0.60
C PHE A 21 9.95 -1.94 -0.27
N ALA A 22 10.69 -2.14 0.81
CA ALA A 22 11.05 -3.46 1.31
C ALA A 22 10.22 -3.82 2.54
N PHE A 23 9.79 -5.09 2.63
CA PHE A 23 9.18 -5.62 3.84
C PHE A 23 10.20 -5.64 4.99
N ILE A 24 9.84 -5.06 6.15
CA ILE A 24 10.71 -5.01 7.32
C ILE A 24 10.24 -5.97 8.41
N ARG A 25 8.95 -5.95 8.74
CA ARG A 25 8.38 -6.80 9.80
C ARG A 25 6.87 -6.86 9.73
N GLN A 26 6.30 -7.83 10.44
CA GLN A 26 4.86 -7.97 10.65
C GLN A 26 4.56 -8.01 12.15
N LYS A 27 3.51 -7.30 12.59
CA LYS A 27 2.93 -7.40 13.93
C LYS A 27 1.45 -7.74 13.80
N GLY A 28 1.08 -8.96 14.16
CA GLY A 28 -0.27 -9.47 13.93
C GLY A 28 -0.63 -9.44 12.44
N SER A 29 -1.77 -8.85 12.09
CA SER A 29 -2.21 -8.67 10.70
C SER A 29 -1.62 -7.43 10.01
N HIS A 30 -0.72 -6.67 10.63
CA HIS A 30 -0.16 -5.46 10.03
C HIS A 30 1.26 -5.69 9.54
N ARG A 31 1.52 -5.43 8.26
CA ARG A 31 2.85 -5.53 7.64
C ARG A 31 3.45 -4.15 7.45
N ILE A 32 4.73 -4.00 7.76
CA ILE A 32 5.46 -2.74 7.65
C ILE A 32 6.44 -2.83 6.48
N TYR A 33 6.35 -1.84 5.59
CA TYR A 33 7.20 -1.67 4.41
C TYR A 33 7.94 -0.34 4.50
N VAL A 34 9.23 -0.32 4.16
CA VAL A 34 10.07 0.87 4.27
C VAL A 34 10.83 1.14 2.96
N LYS A 35 10.90 2.41 2.59
CA LYS A 35 11.75 2.93 1.51
C LYS A 35 12.44 4.21 2.01
N ARG A 36 13.77 4.18 2.15
CA ARG A 36 14.53 5.29 2.74
C ARG A 36 13.95 5.67 4.11
N ASN A 37 13.42 6.89 4.26
CA ASN A 37 12.81 7.40 5.50
C ASN A 37 11.26 7.27 5.52
N LEU A 38 10.65 6.61 4.53
CA LEU A 38 9.20 6.40 4.46
C LEU A 38 8.84 5.01 4.97
N GLY A 39 8.03 4.93 6.03
CA GLY A 39 7.48 3.69 6.56
C GLY A 39 5.97 3.62 6.38
N ILE A 40 5.46 2.52 5.82
CA ILE A 40 4.05 2.29 5.52
C ILE A 40 3.59 1.03 6.23
N THR A 41 2.43 1.12 6.88
CA THR A 41 1.77 -0.04 7.48
C THR A 41 0.58 -0.46 6.62
N VAL A 42 0.59 -1.72 6.18
CA VAL A 42 -0.47 -2.31 5.37
C VAL A 42 -1.24 -3.35 6.21
N PRO A 43 -2.56 -3.16 6.44
CA PRO A 43 -3.40 -4.21 7.00
C PRO A 43 -3.46 -5.40 6.03
N TYR A 44 -3.21 -6.60 6.55
CA TYR A 44 -3.11 -7.84 5.78
C TYR A 44 -4.20 -8.82 6.24
N HIS A 45 -5.29 -8.86 5.48
CA HIS A 45 -6.45 -9.73 5.65
C HIS A 45 -7.03 -10.13 4.29
N ASN A 46 -7.99 -11.06 4.26
CA ASN A 46 -8.52 -11.61 3.00
C ASN A 46 -9.53 -10.71 2.27
N LYS A 47 -9.97 -9.62 2.90
CA LYS A 47 -10.92 -8.64 2.31
C LYS A 47 -10.19 -7.47 1.65
N ASP A 48 -10.92 -6.71 0.84
CA ASP A 48 -10.42 -5.48 0.24
C ASP A 48 -10.14 -4.41 1.30
N LEU A 49 -9.16 -3.55 1.05
CA LEU A 49 -8.90 -2.38 1.87
C LEU A 49 -9.95 -1.31 1.62
N LYS A 50 -10.42 -0.67 2.69
CA LYS A 50 -11.31 0.49 2.58
C LYS A 50 -10.61 1.59 1.78
N VAL A 51 -11.39 2.31 0.97
CA VAL A 51 -10.88 3.42 0.12
C VAL A 51 -10.07 4.45 0.91
N GLY A 52 -10.49 4.76 2.14
CA GLY A 52 -9.74 5.67 3.04
C GLY A 52 -8.36 5.14 3.41
N THR A 53 -8.24 3.84 3.72
CA THR A 53 -6.98 3.17 4.02
C THR A 53 -6.08 3.16 2.80
N LEU A 54 -6.61 2.78 1.63
CA LEU A 54 -5.85 2.77 0.39
C LEU A 54 -5.33 4.17 0.04
N ARG A 55 -6.17 5.20 0.14
CA ARG A 55 -5.76 6.59 -0.10
C ARG A 55 -4.67 7.05 0.87
N HIS A 56 -4.76 6.65 2.14
CA HIS A 56 -3.73 6.97 3.12
C HIS A 56 -2.39 6.32 2.76
N ILE A 57 -2.40 5.04 2.40
CA ILE A 57 -1.20 4.31 1.96
C ILE A 57 -0.55 4.97 0.74
N ILE A 58 -1.35 5.30 -0.30
CA ILE A 58 -0.84 5.96 -1.50
C ILE A 58 -0.21 7.30 -1.15
N LYS A 59 -0.89 8.12 -0.34
CA LYS A 59 -0.36 9.42 0.12
C LYS A 59 0.95 9.28 0.89
N GLN A 60 1.04 8.30 1.81
CA GLN A 60 2.26 8.05 2.58
C GLN A 60 3.41 7.51 1.73
N SER A 61 3.10 6.80 0.64
CA SER A 61 4.11 6.32 -0.31
C SER A 61 4.74 7.41 -1.17
N GLY A 62 4.14 8.61 -1.19
CA GLY A 62 4.58 9.71 -2.04
C GLY A 62 4.30 9.48 -3.53
N LEU A 63 3.46 8.49 -3.87
CA LEU A 63 3.07 8.19 -5.25
C LEU A 63 1.77 8.90 -5.62
N GLU A 64 1.64 9.27 -6.90
CA GLU A 64 0.35 9.64 -7.46
C GLU A 64 -0.57 8.42 -7.58
N VAL A 65 -1.88 8.64 -7.49
CA VAL A 65 -2.87 7.54 -7.60
C VAL A 65 -2.69 6.76 -8.90
N ARG A 66 -2.42 7.46 -10.01
CA ARG A 66 -2.22 6.83 -11.32
C ARG A 66 -0.96 5.98 -11.38
N GLU A 67 0.12 6.41 -10.73
CA GLU A 67 1.39 5.68 -10.70
C GLU A 67 1.24 4.42 -9.85
N PHE A 68 0.60 4.54 -8.69
CA PHE A 68 0.33 3.42 -7.81
C PHE A 68 -0.48 2.32 -8.51
N LEU A 69 -1.55 2.70 -9.22
CA LEU A 69 -2.41 1.76 -9.94
C LEU A 69 -1.75 1.08 -11.15
N LYS A 70 -0.59 1.57 -11.62
CA LYS A 70 0.20 0.87 -12.65
C LYS A 70 1.04 -0.27 -12.06
N LEU A 71 1.27 -0.27 -10.74
CA LEU A 71 2.12 -1.22 -10.04
C LEU A 71 1.34 -2.33 -9.32
N THR A 72 0.02 -2.17 -9.20
CA THR A 72 -0.90 -3.17 -8.61
C THR A 72 -1.01 -4.42 -9.48
#